data_AF-A0A5S4GEP8-F1
#
_entry.id   AF-A0A5S4GEP8-F1
#
_cell.length_a   1.000
_cell.length_b   1.000
_cell.length_c   1.000
_cell.angle_alpha   90.00
_cell.angle_beta   90.00
_cell.angle_gamma   90.00
#
_symmetry.space_group_name_H-M   'P 1'
#
loop_
_entity.id
_entity.type
_entity.pdbx_description
1 polymer ?
#
loop_
_entity_poly.entity_id
_entity_poly.type
_entity_poly.pdbx_seq_one_letter_code
_entity_poly.pdbx_strand_id
1 'polypeptide(L)'
;MSAAGREYLTAMLDVLVYENVLVAWRRMPLGGYLIVSHEGEEISLSTQQADMWTRGAFAVYLALVDQRRIRPRIPGDNAQN
;
A
#
# COMPACT_ATOMS: atom_id res chain seq x y z
N MET A 1 14.52 -11.44 -4.80
CA MET A 1 13.07 -11.28 -5.03
C MET A 1 12.76 -11.46 -6.50
N SER A 2 11.72 -12.23 -6.85
CA SER A 2 11.31 -12.48 -8.24
C SER A 2 10.66 -11.25 -8.89
N ALA A 3 10.49 -11.27 -10.22
CA ALA A 3 9.75 -10.24 -10.94
C ALA A 3 8.29 -10.15 -10.48
N ALA A 4 7.60 -11.29 -10.42
CA ALA A 4 6.23 -11.39 -9.91
C ALA A 4 6.09 -10.88 -8.46
N GLY A 5 7.08 -11.15 -7.60
CA GLY A 5 7.07 -10.64 -6.22
C GLY A 5 7.17 -9.11 -6.14
N ARG A 6 7.85 -8.47 -7.09
CA ARG A 6 7.90 -7.00 -7.19
C ARG A 6 6.59 -6.41 -7.70
N GLU A 7 5.98 -7.04 -8.69
CA GLU A 7 4.67 -6.62 -9.22
C GLU A 7 3.60 -6.70 -8.14
N TYR A 8 3.59 -7.79 -7.36
CA TYR A 8 2.67 -7.93 -6.24
C TYR A 8 2.87 -6.85 -5.16
N LEU A 9 4.12 -6.56 -4.78
CA LEU A 9 4.43 -5.48 -3.84
C LEU A 9 3.95 -4.12 -4.36
N THR A 10 4.21 -3.81 -5.63
CA THR A 10 3.74 -2.58 -6.27
C THR A 10 2.21 -2.47 -6.24
N ALA A 11 1.49 -3.53 -6.59
CA ALA A 11 0.03 -3.54 -6.55
C ALA A 11 -0.52 -3.31 -5.13
N MET A 12 0.11 -3.91 -4.11
CA MET A 12 -0.30 -3.66 -2.72
C MET A 12 -0.07 -2.21 -2.29
N LEU A 13 1.07 -1.60 -2.68
CA LEU A 13 1.35 -0.20 -2.40
C LEU A 13 0.34 0.72 -3.09
N ASP A 14 -0.06 0.40 -4.32
CA ASP A 14 -1.12 1.13 -5.04
C ASP A 14 -2.46 1.06 -4.30
N VAL A 15 -2.84 -0.11 -3.77
CA VAL A 15 -4.07 -0.24 -2.96
C VAL A 15 -3.97 0.60 -1.69
N LEU A 16 -2.81 0.61 -1.01
CA LEU A 16 -2.63 1.41 0.21
C LEU A 16 -2.71 2.92 -0.07
N VAL A 17 -2.27 3.39 -1.25
CA VAL A 17 -2.46 4.78 -1.67
C VAL A 17 -3.93 5.06 -1.97
N TYR A 18 -4.55 4.17 -2.74
CA TYR A 18 -5.94 4.34 -3.17
C TYR A 18 -6.94 4.33 -2.00
N GLU A 19 -6.69 3.50 -0.99
CA GLU A 19 -7.44 3.45 0.27
C GLU A 19 -7.01 4.53 1.28
N ASN A 20 -6.11 5.43 0.87
CA ASN A 20 -5.62 6.56 1.66
C ASN A 20 -4.93 6.15 2.97
N VAL A 21 -4.29 4.97 2.99
CA VAL A 21 -3.40 4.52 4.07
C VAL A 21 -2.01 5.16 3.90
N LEU A 22 -1.56 5.27 2.65
CA LEU A 22 -0.38 6.02 2.24
C LEU A 22 -0.78 7.23 1.39
N VAL A 23 0.08 8.25 1.34
CA VAL A 23 -0.10 9.37 0.42
C VAL A 23 0.43 9.00 -0.96
N ALA A 24 1.65 8.48 -1.02
CA ALA A 24 2.30 8.11 -2.26
C ALA A 24 3.41 7.08 -2.01
N TRP A 25 3.87 6.46 -3.07
CA TRP A 25 5.09 5.67 -3.06
C TRP A 25 5.87 5.85 -4.38
N ARG A 26 7.18 5.59 -4.34
CA ARG A 26 8.04 5.63 -5.52
C ARG A 26 9.07 4.51 -5.47
N ARG A 27 9.36 3.89 -6.61
CA ARG A 27 10.49 2.97 -6.74
C ARG A 27 11.80 3.73 -6.90
N MET A 28 12.82 3.32 -6.14
CA MET A 28 14.15 3.94 -6.19
C MET A 28 15.06 3.23 -7.20
N PRO A 29 16.01 3.94 -7.85
CA PRO A 29 16.85 3.39 -8.92
C PRO A 29 17.65 2.13 -8.56
N LEU A 30 17.95 1.94 -7.27
CA LEU A 30 18.74 0.80 -6.75
C LEU A 30 17.86 -0.34 -6.17
N GLY A 31 16.55 -0.34 -6.46
CA GLY A 31 15.64 -1.42 -6.07
C GLY A 31 14.95 -1.25 -4.72
N GLY A 32 15.15 -0.11 -4.04
CA GLY A 32 14.38 0.28 -2.86
C GLY A 32 13.04 0.93 -3.19
N TYR A 33 12.32 1.33 -2.15
CA TYR A 33 11.05 2.03 -2.22
C TYR A 33 11.10 3.24 -1.30
N LEU A 34 10.46 4.32 -1.72
CA LEU A 34 10.15 5.47 -0.90
C LEU A 34 8.64 5.46 -0.66
N ILE A 35 8.19 5.59 0.58
CA ILE A 35 6.78 5.80 0.91
C ILE A 35 6.63 7.19 1.55
N VAL A 36 5.46 7.80 1.35
CA VAL A 36 5.11 9.10 1.91
C VAL A 36 3.91 8.93 2.84
N SER A 37 4.08 9.32 4.11
CA SER A 37 3.01 9.28 5.11
C SER A 37 2.10 10.51 5.02
N HIS A 38 0.96 10.47 5.70
CA HIS A 38 0.06 11.64 5.84
C HIS A 38 0.69 12.81 6.59
N GLU A 39 1.73 12.57 7.37
CA GLU A 39 2.50 13.60 8.06
C GLU A 39 3.54 14.25 7.13
N GLY A 40 3.62 13.81 5.87
CA GLY A 40 4.61 14.25 4.90
C GLY A 40 5.99 13.62 5.12
N GLU A 41 6.10 12.60 5.98
CA GLU A 41 7.35 11.91 6.20
C GLU A 41 7.69 11.02 5.00
N GLU A 42 8.91 11.17 4.49
CA GLU A 42 9.46 10.32 3.44
C GLU A 42 10.33 9.21 4.02
N ILE A 43 9.87 7.96 3.89
CA ILE A 43 10.55 6.81 4.48
C ILE A 43 11.16 5.96 3.36
N SER A 44 12.50 5.84 3.37
CA SER A 44 13.24 4.99 2.45
C SER A 44 13.34 3.57 2.98
N LEU A 45 12.87 2.60 2.21
CA LEU A 45 12.84 1.19 2.53
C LEU A 45 13.65 0.39 1.50
N SER A 46 14.45 -0.55 1.99
CA SER A 46 14.94 -1.64 1.14
C SER A 46 13.77 -2.46 0.59
N THR A 47 14.02 -3.24 -0.46
CA THR A 47 13.01 -4.15 -1.02
C THR A 47 12.38 -5.06 0.05
N GLN A 48 13.21 -5.61 0.94
CA GLN A 48 12.76 -6.54 1.97
C GLN A 48 11.95 -5.84 3.06
N GLN A 49 12.37 -4.63 3.46
CA GLN A 49 11.60 -3.81 4.40
C GLN A 49 10.26 -3.39 3.80
N ALA A 50 10.22 -3.02 2.52
CA ALA A 50 8.99 -2.67 1.83
C ALA A 50 8.01 -3.86 1.77
N ASP A 51 8.49 -5.07 1.47
CA ASP A 51 7.64 -6.29 1.47
C ASP A 51 7.06 -6.58 2.86
N MET A 52 7.88 -6.57 3.91
CA MET A 52 7.40 -6.79 5.28
C MET A 52 6.43 -5.71 5.74
N TRP A 53 6.78 -4.44 5.52
CA TRP A 53 5.95 -3.29 5.91
C TRP A 53 4.58 -3.33 5.21
N THR A 54 4.57 -3.56 3.89
CA THR A 54 3.35 -3.56 3.09
C THR A 54 2.43 -4.70 3.49
N ARG A 55 2.96 -5.89 3.78
CA ARG A 55 2.17 -7.01 4.32
C ARG A 55 1.53 -6.68 5.66
N GLY A 56 2.28 -6.03 6.57
CA GLY A 56 1.77 -5.58 7.85
C GLY A 56 0.64 -4.56 7.70
N ALA A 57 0.87 -3.50 6.92
CA ALA A 57 -0.13 -2.47 6.65
C ALA A 57 -1.40 -3.04 6.02
N PHE A 58 -1.25 -3.95 5.06
CA PHE A 58 -2.38 -4.59 4.39
C PHE A 58 -3.18 -5.52 5.31
N ALA A 59 -2.52 -6.26 6.20
CA ALA A 59 -3.19 -7.08 7.19
C ALA A 59 -4.04 -6.22 8.15
N VAL A 60 -3.51 -5.07 8.60
CA VAL A 60 -4.26 -4.11 9.42
C VAL A 60 -5.45 -3.54 8.65
N TYR A 61 -5.25 -3.15 7.39
CA TYR A 61 -6.33 -2.70 6.52
C TYR A 61 -7.46 -3.72 6.42
N LEU A 62 -7.14 -4.98 6.09
CA LEU A 62 -8.13 -6.05 6.00
C LEU A 62 -8.86 -6.29 7.34
N ALA A 63 -8.16 -6.23 8.47
CA ALA A 63 -8.79 -6.36 9.78
C ALA A 63 -9.79 -5.22 10.06
N LEU A 64 -9.49 -3.98 9.65
CA LEU A 64 -10.40 -2.85 9.78
C LEU A 64 -11.61 -2.98 8.84
N VAL A 65 -11.43 -3.55 7.64
CA VAL A 65 -12.52 -3.87 6.71
C VAL A 65 -13.44 -4.93 7.30
N ASP A 66 -12.87 -6.01 7.85
CA ASP A 66 -13.63 -7.11 8.46
C ASP A 66 -14.48 -6.62 9.65
N GLN A 67 -13.92 -5.73 10.47
CA GLN A 67 -14.63 -5.05 11.55
C GLN A 67 -15.65 -4.00 11.07
N ARG A 68 -15.78 -3.79 9.76
CA ARG A 68 -16.64 -2.76 9.13
C ARG A 68 -16.33 -1.33 9.60
N ARG A 69 -15.13 -1.11 10.12
CA ARG A 69 -14.67 0.23 10.56
C ARG A 69 -14.29 1.11 9.38
N ILE A 70 -13.87 0.48 8.30
CA ILE A 70 -13.64 1.11 7.00
C ILE A 70 -14.40 0.33 5.93
N ARG A 71 -14.89 1.06 4.91
CA ARG A 71 -15.49 0.46 3.72
C ARG A 71 -14.47 0.63 2.58
N PRO A 72 -13.96 -0.47 2.00
CA PRO A 72 -13.09 -0.41 0.83
C PRO A 72 -13.73 0.42 -0.27
N ARG A 73 -12.94 1.25 -0.95
CA ARG A 73 -13.41 2.00 -2.11
C ARG A 73 -13.37 1.08 -3.32
N ILE A 74 -14.23 0.08 -3.46
CA ILE A 74 -14.09 -0.87 -4.58
C ILE A 74 -14.08 -0.10 -5.93
N PRO A 75 -13.00 -0.18 -6.75
CA PRO A 75 -12.98 0.50 -8.05
C PRO A 75 -14.11 -0.04 -8.92
N GLY A 76 -15.02 0.84 -9.34
CA GLY A 76 -16.21 0.48 -10.12
C GLY A 76 -17.52 0.39 -9.31
N ASP A 77 -17.45 0.49 -7.98
CA ASP A 77 -18.63 0.61 -7.11
C ASP A 77 -19.06 2.09 -7.05
N ASN A 78 -19.42 2.62 -8.22
CA ASN A 78 -20.16 3.87 -8.28
C ASN A 78 -21.50 3.60 -7.58
N ALA A 79 -21.65 4.17 -6.38
CA ALA A 79 -22.89 4.24 -5.64
C ALA A 79 -24.05 4.53 -6.61
N GLN A 80 -24.84 3.50 -6.92
CA GLN A 80 -26.12 3.67 -7.58
C GLN A 80 -27.03 4.34 -6.55
N ASN A 81 -27.29 5.64 -6.76
CA ASN A 81 -28.34 6.40 -6.11
C ASN A 81 -29.71 5.72 -6.29
#